data_AF-A0A2M4AZZ8-F1
#
_entry.id   AF-A0A2M4AZZ8-F1
#
_cell.length_a   1.000
_cell.length_b   1.000
_cell.length_c   1.000
_cell.angle_alpha   90.00
_cell.angle_beta   90.00
_cell.angle_gamma   90.00
#
_symmetry.space_group_name_H-M   'P 1'
#
loop_
_entity.id
_entity.type
_entity.pdbx_description
1 polymer ?
#
loop_
_entity_poly.entity_id
_entity_poly.type
_entity_poly.pdbx_seq_one_letter_code
_entity_poly.pdbx_strand_id
1 'polypeptide(L)'
;LSSAVLLLLSTLSQLQLHCQAVENYDCGPLETYTATASCDFNCDDVCDVIIPGQCICNDGYLRNRKTGLCVPDEQCFPAIEPIKLSCLQD
;
A
#
# COMPACT_ATOMS: atom_id res chain seq x y z
N LEU A 1 -45.44 21.53 29.13
CA LEU A 1 -44.16 20.90 28.75
C LEU A 1 -43.18 22.02 28.45
N SER A 2 -42.21 22.24 29.34
CA SER A 2 -41.30 23.40 29.32
C SER A 2 -40.34 23.33 28.12
N SER A 3 -40.03 24.48 27.50
CA SER A 3 -39.12 24.61 26.36
C SER A 3 -37.75 23.98 26.59
N ALA A 4 -37.32 23.84 27.85
CA ALA A 4 -36.10 23.15 28.23
C ALA A 4 -36.12 21.64 27.90
N VAL A 5 -37.29 21.00 27.91
CA VAL A 5 -37.45 19.56 27.66
C VAL A 5 -37.30 19.25 26.16
N LEU A 6 -37.74 20.16 25.28
CA LEU A 6 -37.63 19.99 23.82
C LEU A 6 -36.18 20.09 23.33
N LEU A 7 -35.36 20.96 23.94
CA LEU A 7 -33.95 21.13 23.58
C LEU A 7 -33.08 19.93 23.99
N LEU A 8 -33.41 19.28 25.12
CA LEU A 8 -32.72 18.07 25.58
C LEU A 8 -33.02 16.84 24.71
N LEU A 9 -34.20 16.77 24.07
CA LEU A 9 -34.58 15.68 23.17
C LEU A 9 -33.90 15.79 21.79
N SER A 10 -33.59 17.01 21.34
CA SER A 10 -32.93 17.22 20.03
C SER A 10 -31.45 16.83 20.00
N THR A 11 -30.74 16.83 21.12
CA THR A 11 -29.32 16.47 21.17
C THR A 11 -29.07 14.96 21.17
N LEU A 12 -30.04 14.15 21.61
CA LEU A 12 -29.96 12.68 21.57
C LEU A 12 -30.02 12.09 20.15
N SER A 13 -30.53 12.84 19.17
CA SER A 13 -30.68 12.37 17.77
C SER A 13 -29.42 12.53 16.90
N GLN A 14 -28.34 13.12 17.41
CA GLN A 14 -27.16 13.45 16.60
C GLN A 14 -25.96 12.52 16.80
N LEU A 15 -26.12 11.39 17.51
CA LEU A 15 -25.09 10.36 17.53
C LEU A 15 -25.10 9.61 16.19
N GLN A 16 -24.65 10.28 15.13
CA GLN A 16 -24.42 9.68 13.84
C GLN A 16 -23.22 8.76 13.97
N LEU A 17 -23.51 7.48 14.19
CA LEU A 17 -22.59 6.38 13.95
C LEU A 17 -22.29 6.40 12.44
N HIS A 18 -21.28 7.16 12.06
CA HIS A 18 -20.75 7.16 10.71
C HIS A 18 -20.03 5.81 10.53
N CYS A 19 -20.75 4.80 10.04
CA CYS A 19 -20.10 3.67 9.40
C CYS A 19 -19.41 4.22 8.15
N GLN A 20 -18.15 4.60 8.27
CA GLN A 20 -17.33 4.85 7.10
C GLN A 20 -17.24 3.52 6.34
N ALA A 21 -17.71 3.52 5.09
CA ALA A 21 -17.43 2.42 4.20
C ALA A 21 -15.91 2.30 4.11
N VAL A 22 -15.36 1.20 4.62
CA VAL A 22 -13.98 0.85 4.32
C VAL A 22 -13.99 0.56 2.83
N GLU A 23 -13.44 1.47 2.02
CA GLU A 23 -13.17 1.16 0.62
C GLU A 23 -12.18 0.00 0.64
N ASN A 24 -12.71 -1.21 0.43
CA ASN A 24 -11.90 -2.40 0.31
C ASN A 24 -11.34 -2.39 -1.11
N TYR A 25 -10.28 -1.62 -1.30
CA TYR A 25 -9.47 -1.73 -2.50
C TYR A 25 -8.89 -3.13 -2.49
N ASP A 26 -9.23 -3.93 -3.50
CA ASP A 26 -8.83 -5.33 -3.65
C ASP A 26 -7.33 -5.41 -3.97
N CYS A 27 -6.50 -5.01 -3.00
CA CYS A 27 -5.05 -5.01 -3.08
C CYS A 27 -4.52 -6.43 -2.87
N GLY A 28 -3.39 -6.72 -3.51
CA GLY A 28 -2.72 -8.01 -3.35
C GLY A 28 -2.18 -8.20 -1.93
N PRO A 29 -1.68 -9.41 -1.63
CA PRO A 29 -0.99 -9.66 -0.37
C PRO A 29 0.16 -8.68 -0.16
N LEU A 30 0.26 -8.14 1.06
CA LEU A 30 1.33 -7.21 1.47
C LEU A 30 1.34 -5.88 0.71
N GLU A 31 0.17 -5.50 0.18
CA GLU A 31 -0.07 -4.20 -0.43
C GLU A 31 -1.09 -3.40 0.37
N THR A 32 -0.97 -2.08 0.31
CA THR A 32 -1.96 -1.14 0.85
C THR A 32 -2.30 -0.10 -0.20
N TYR A 33 -3.58 0.22 -0.31
CA TYR A 33 -4.03 1.30 -1.16
C TYR A 33 -3.54 2.65 -0.65
N THR A 34 -3.06 3.48 -1.57
CA THR A 34 -2.64 4.84 -1.28
C THR A 34 -3.23 5.83 -2.28
N ALA A 35 -3.82 6.90 -1.75
CA ALA A 35 -4.33 8.00 -2.55
C ALA A 35 -3.23 9.04 -2.87
N THR A 36 -2.07 8.97 -2.22
CA THR A 36 -1.08 10.08 -2.24
C THR A 36 0.35 9.64 -2.48
N ALA A 37 0.68 8.35 -2.37
CA ALA A 37 2.05 7.93 -2.65
C ALA A 37 2.39 8.18 -4.12
N SER A 38 3.57 8.74 -4.34
CA SER A 38 4.10 9.01 -5.69
C SER A 38 4.99 7.89 -6.21
N CYS A 39 5.21 6.85 -5.40
CA CYS A 39 6.25 5.86 -5.60
C CYS A 39 5.88 4.50 -5.03
N ASP A 40 6.29 3.44 -5.73
CA ASP A 40 6.35 2.08 -5.22
C ASP A 40 7.76 1.52 -5.54
N PHE A 41 8.52 1.19 -4.51
CA PHE A 41 9.90 0.72 -4.69
C PHE A 41 9.92 -0.77 -5.05
N ASN A 42 10.81 -1.14 -5.97
CA ASN A 42 11.05 -2.52 -6.36
C ASN A 42 12.42 -3.02 -5.88
N CYS A 43 12.66 -4.32 -6.06
CA CYS A 43 13.90 -4.97 -5.67
C CYS A 43 15.17 -4.46 -6.39
N ASP A 44 15.05 -3.64 -7.43
CA ASP A 44 16.19 -2.99 -8.08
C ASP A 44 16.51 -1.62 -7.45
N ASP A 45 15.88 -1.28 -6.31
CA ASP A 45 15.91 0.04 -5.66
C ASP A 45 15.44 1.18 -6.57
N VAL A 46 14.59 0.84 -7.54
CA VAL A 46 13.98 1.82 -8.45
C VAL A 46 12.61 2.20 -7.93
N CYS A 47 12.36 3.50 -7.87
CA CYS A 47 11.03 4.04 -7.61
C CYS A 47 10.20 4.00 -8.91
N ASP A 48 9.20 3.13 -8.97
CA ASP A 48 8.23 3.16 -10.06
C ASP A 48 7.21 4.28 -9.75
N VAL A 49 7.14 5.29 -10.63
CA VAL A 49 6.23 6.43 -10.46
C VAL A 49 4.79 5.95 -10.58
N ILE A 50 4.00 6.16 -9.52
CA ILE A 50 2.62 5.70 -9.42
C ILE A 50 1.68 6.90 -9.48
N ILE A 51 0.56 6.76 -10.19
CA ILE A 51 -0.53 7.74 -10.21
C ILE A 51 -1.37 7.55 -8.93
N PRO A 52 -1.83 8.63 -8.26
CA PRO A 52 -2.73 8.54 -7.11
C PRO A 52 -3.82 7.47 -7.25
N GLY A 53 -4.03 6.69 -6.18
CA GLY A 53 -5.11 5.71 -6.10
C GLY A 53 -4.75 4.32 -6.59
N GLN A 54 -3.59 3.79 -6.18
CA GLN A 54 -3.17 2.43 -6.47
C GLN A 54 -2.74 1.68 -5.21
N CYS A 55 -2.60 0.36 -5.33
CA CYS A 55 -2.00 -0.49 -4.31
C CYS A 55 -0.47 -0.43 -4.46
N ILE A 56 0.22 -0.15 -3.36
CA ILE A 56 1.69 -0.15 -3.28
C ILE A 56 2.15 -1.17 -2.26
N CYS A 57 3.42 -1.58 -2.32
CA CYS A 57 3.98 -2.44 -1.30
C CYS A 57 3.97 -1.75 0.07
N ASN A 58 3.66 -2.51 1.11
CA ASN A 58 3.73 -2.03 2.49
C ASN A 58 5.17 -1.64 2.86
N ASP A 59 5.32 -0.78 3.88
CA ASP A 59 6.63 -0.42 4.42
C ASP A 59 7.45 -1.68 4.79
N GLY A 60 8.70 -1.73 4.35
CA GLY A 60 9.59 -2.89 4.51
C GLY A 60 9.44 -3.99 3.45
N TYR A 61 8.54 -3.79 2.48
CA TYR A 61 8.36 -4.69 1.34
C TYR A 61 8.67 -3.97 0.03
N LEU A 62 9.29 -4.70 -0.90
CA LEU A 62 9.66 -4.22 -2.21
C LEU A 62 9.00 -5.08 -3.29
N ARG A 63 8.62 -4.46 -4.41
CA ARG A 63 8.04 -5.20 -5.53
C ARG A 63 9.09 -6.02 -6.26
N ASN A 64 8.91 -7.33 -6.31
CA ASN A 64 9.72 -8.19 -7.16
C ASN A 64 9.21 -8.08 -8.61
N ARG A 65 9.98 -7.45 -9.49
CA ARG A 65 9.57 -7.23 -10.90
C ARG A 65 9.39 -8.52 -11.72
N LYS A 66 9.96 -9.65 -11.29
CA LYS A 66 9.79 -10.94 -11.98
C LYS A 66 8.44 -11.57 -11.66
N THR A 67 7.97 -11.44 -10.42
CA THR A 67 6.72 -12.07 -9.95
C THR A 67 5.55 -11.09 -9.85
N GLY A 68 5.84 -9.79 -9.77
CA GLY A 68 4.87 -8.73 -9.47
C GLY A 68 4.49 -8.61 -8.00
N LEU A 69 4.97 -9.51 -7.13
CA LEU A 69 4.58 -9.58 -5.72
C LEU A 69 5.47 -8.70 -4.85
N CYS A 70 4.89 -8.14 -3.78
CA CYS A 70 5.64 -7.52 -2.70
C CYS A 70 6.30 -8.60 -1.83
N VAL A 71 7.60 -8.48 -1.64
CA VAL A 71 8.42 -9.38 -0.82
C VAL A 71 9.18 -8.56 0.22
N PRO A 72 9.54 -9.11 1.38
CA PRO A 72 10.45 -8.42 2.30
C PRO A 72 11.71 -7.99 1.56
N ASP A 73 12.22 -6.80 1.88
CA ASP A 73 13.45 -6.24 1.29
C ASP A 73 14.64 -7.22 1.34
N GLU A 74 14.79 -7.97 2.42
CA GLU A 74 15.80 -9.03 2.59
C GLU A 74 15.66 -10.20 1.58
N GLN A 75 14.50 -10.35 0.95
CA GLN A 75 14.21 -11.38 -0.07
C GLN A 75 14.35 -10.85 -1.49
N CYS A 76 14.78 -9.60 -1.67
CA CYS A 76 15.25 -9.10 -2.95
C CYS A 76 16.61 -9.73 -3.26
N PHE A 77 16.58 -10.95 -3.79
CA PHE A 77 17.80 -11.58 -4.28
C PHE A 77 18.29 -10.80 -5.50
N PRO A 78 19.53 -10.31 -5.51
CA PRO A 78 20.10 -9.79 -6.75
C PRO A 78 19.99 -10.87 -7.81
N ALA A 79 19.73 -10.47 -9.06
CA ALA A 79 19.92 -11.40 -10.15
C ALA A 79 21.33 -11.97 -10.00
N ILE A 80 21.46 -13.31 -9.94
CA ILE A 80 22.78 -13.94 -10.01
C ILE A 80 23.33 -13.52 -11.37
N GLU A 81 24.19 -12.52 -11.40
CA GLU A 81 24.90 -12.19 -12.62
C GLU A 81 25.71 -13.43 -13.00
N PRO A 82 25.58 -13.93 -14.23
CA PRO A 82 26.42 -15.03 -14.67
C PRO A 82 27.87 -14.59 -14.51
N ILE A 83 28.65 -15.37 -13.77
CA ILE A 83 30.06 -15.10 -13.54
C ILE A 83 30.75 -15.04 -14.91
N LYS A 84 31.10 -13.83 -15.35
CA LYS A 84 31.82 -13.62 -16.62
C LYS A 84 33.31 -13.83 -16.37
N LEU A 85 33.76 -15.09 -16.28
CA LEU A 85 35.19 -15.40 -16.22
C LEU A 85 35.82 -15.07 -17.59
N SER A 86 36.51 -13.94 -17.66
CA SER A 86 37.15 -13.43 -18.89
C SER A 86 38.33 -14.30 -19.36
N CYS A 87 38.73 -15.29 -18.57
CA CYS A 87 39.83 -16.21 -18.85
C CYS A 87 39.40 -17.59 -19.38
N LEU A 88 38.10 -17.83 -19.58
CA LEU A 88 37.52 -19.11 -20.04
C LEU A 88 36.99 -19.07 -21.48
N GLN A 89 37.37 -18.05 -22.26
CA GLN A 89 37.01 -17.94 -23.66
C GLN A 89 38.15 -18.53 -24.50
N ASP A 90 37.92 -19.74 -25.03
CA ASP A 90 38.77 -20.42 -26.03
C ASP A 90 38.80 -19.66 -27.38
#